data_AF-A0A3G1RQ71-F1
#
_entry.id   AF-A0A3G1RQ71-F1
#
_cell.length_a   1.000
_cell.length_b   1.000
_cell.length_c   1.000
_cell.angle_alpha   90.00
_cell.angle_beta   90.00
_cell.angle_gamma   90.00
#
_symmetry.space_group_name_H-M   'P 1'
#
loop_
_entity.id
_entity.type
_entity.pdbx_description
1 polymer ?
#
loop_
_entity_poly.entity_id
_entity_poly.type
_entity_poly.pdbx_seq_one_letter_code
_entity_poly.pdbx_strand_id
1 'polypeptide(L)' 'MSNEELIPEVLARRAYHVRNALASFALEGEYPSKEAEDLFNKFASGEIETIDELRVQINLLYSED' A
#
# COMPACT_ATOMS: atom_id res chain seq x y z
N MET A 1 2.42 -18.26 -1.01
CA MET A 1 2.16 -17.04 -0.21
C MET A 1 0.84 -17.25 0.49
N SER A 2 0.74 -16.98 1.79
CA SER A 2 -0.49 -17.26 2.54
C SER A 2 -1.61 -16.34 2.04
N ASN A 3 -2.73 -16.92 1.62
CA ASN A 3 -3.99 -16.20 1.50
C ASN A 3 -4.43 -15.84 2.93
N GLU A 4 -3.83 -14.79 3.47
CA GLU A 4 -4.16 -14.27 4.78
C GLU A 4 -5.56 -13.67 4.66
N GLU A 5 -6.52 -14.27 5.35
CA GLU A 5 -7.90 -13.82 5.33
C GLU A 5 -7.98 -12.36 5.80
N LEU A 6 -8.73 -11.52 5.08
CA LEU A 6 -8.85 -10.07 5.34
C LEU A 6 -9.75 -9.80 6.55
N ILE A 7 -9.42 -10.41 7.68
CA ILE A 7 -10.08 -10.16 8.97
C ILE A 7 -9.68 -8.77 9.50
N PRO A 8 -10.50 -8.16 10.38
CA PRO A 8 -10.25 -6.82 10.91
C PRO A 8 -8.84 -6.63 11.50
N GLU A 9 -8.29 -7.64 12.17
CA GLU A 9 -6.95 -7.60 12.75
C GLU A 9 -5.85 -7.48 11.69
N VAL A 10 -6.01 -8.18 10.56
CA VAL A 10 -5.08 -8.12 9.43
C VAL A 10 -5.15 -6.74 8.76
N LEU A 11 -6.35 -6.22 8.53
CA LEU A 11 -6.55 -4.89 7.94
C LEU A 11 -5.98 -3.78 8.86
N ALA A 12 -6.21 -3.87 10.17
CA ALA A 12 -5.65 -2.94 11.14
C ALA A 12 -4.11 -2.94 11.11
N ARG A 13 -3.51 -4.13 11.01
CA ARG A 13 -2.05 -4.28 10.87
C ARG A 13 -1.54 -3.71 9.54
N ARG A 14 -2.23 -3.93 8.42
CA ARG A 14 -1.89 -3.32 7.13
C ARG A 14 -1.94 -1.79 7.20
N ALA A 15 -3.01 -1.23 7.73
CA ALA A 15 -3.16 0.23 7.91
C ALA A 15 -2.08 0.82 8.83
N TYR A 16 -1.64 0.09 9.84
CA TYR A 16 -0.49 0.49 10.66
C TYR A 16 0.81 0.52 9.85
N HIS A 17 1.12 -0.53 9.09
CA HIS A 17 2.33 -0.59 8.29
C HIS A 17 2.35 0.44 7.16
N VAL A 18 1.23 0.65 6.46
CA VAL A 18 1.11 1.67 5.41
C VAL A 18 1.37 3.06 5.99
N ARG A 19 0.75 3.41 7.12
CA ARG A 19 1.00 4.71 7.78
C ARG A 19 2.46 4.90 8.16
N ASN A 20 3.10 3.86 8.71
CA ASN A 20 4.53 3.94 9.06
C ASN A 20 5.42 4.09 7.83
N ALA A 21 5.11 3.42 6.73
CA ALA A 21 5.85 3.57 5.48
C ALA A 21 5.74 5.01 4.94
N LEU A 22 4.52 5.56 4.87
CA LEU A 22 4.28 6.94 4.44
C LEU A 22 4.98 7.95 5.35
N ALA A 23 4.93 7.75 6.67
CA ALA A 23 5.64 8.59 7.61
C ALA A 23 7.16 8.52 7.43
N SER A 24 7.70 7.35 7.07
CA SER A 24 9.14 7.18 6.81
C SER A 24 9.59 7.96 5.58
N PHE A 25 8.82 7.94 4.48
CA PHE A 25 9.08 8.80 3.32
C PHE A 25 9.07 10.28 3.71
N ALA A 26 8.03 10.71 4.46
CA ALA A 26 7.89 12.10 4.87
C ALA A 26 9.05 12.60 5.75
N LEU A 27 9.66 11.74 6.57
CA LEU A 27 10.84 12.08 7.37
C LEU A 27 12.07 12.40 6.52
N GLU A 28 12.19 11.77 5.34
CA GLU A 28 13.23 12.04 4.35
C GLU A 28 12.87 13.22 3.42
N GLY A 29 11.70 13.83 3.60
CA GLY A 29 11.17 14.87 2.71
C GLY A 29 10.67 14.34 1.37
N GLU A 30 10.52 13.02 1.24
CA GLU A 30 9.97 12.36 0.07
C GLU A 30 8.48 12.09 0.26
N TYR A 31 7.71 12.18 -0.82
CA TYR A 31 6.30 11.86 -0.81
C TYR A 31 5.98 11.03 -2.06
N PRO A 32 5.33 9.87 -1.93
CA PRO A 32 4.79 9.18 -3.09
C PRO A 32 3.80 10.11 -3.81
N SER A 33 3.56 9.86 -5.10
CA SER A 33 2.47 10.53 -5.81
C SER A 33 1.14 10.23 -5.12
N LYS A 34 0.13 11.08 -5.37
CA LYS A 34 -1.21 10.87 -4.80
C LYS A 34 -1.81 9.55 -5.24
N GLU A 35 -1.55 9.16 -6.49
CA GLU A 35 -1.98 7.90 -7.07
C GLU A 35 -1.33 6.71 -6.35
N ALA A 36 -0.04 6.80 -6.00
CA ALA A 36 0.63 5.77 -5.23
C ALA A 36 0.13 5.72 -3.77
N GLU A 37 -0.14 6.88 -3.15
CA GLU A 37 -0.76 6.93 -1.82
C GLU A 37 -2.14 6.27 -1.80
N ASP A 38 -2.97 6.53 -2.81
CA ASP A 38 -4.28 5.89 -2.97
C ASP A 38 -4.16 4.37 -3.09
N LEU A 39 -3.18 3.87 -3.86
CA LEU A 39 -2.91 2.43 -3.97
C LEU A 39 -2.52 1.82 -2.61
N PHE A 40 -1.68 2.49 -1.82
CA PHE A 40 -1.35 2.03 -0.47
C PHE A 40 -2.58 2.00 0.45
N ASN A 41 -3.45 3.01 0.37
CA ASN A 41 -4.68 3.07 1.15
C ASN A 41 -5.68 1.97 0.75
N LYS A 42 -5.78 1.63 -0.54
CA LYS A 42 -6.57 0.49 -1.04
C LYS A 42 -6.05 -0.85 -0.55
N PHE A 43 -4.73 -1.02 -0.46
CA PHE A 43 -4.14 -2.21 0.15
C PHE A 43 -4.42 -2.29 1.65
N ALA A 44 -4.40 -1.15 2.35
CA ALA A 44 -4.72 -1.08 3.77
C ALA A 44 -6.21 -1.39 4.06
N SER A 45 -7.13 -0.96 3.21
CA SER A 45 -8.57 -1.23 3.35
C SER A 45 -8.96 -2.65 2.94
N GLY A 46 -8.11 -3.34 2.18
CA GLY A 46 -8.40 -4.65 1.61
C GLY A 46 -9.08 -4.61 0.23
N GLU A 47 -9.26 -3.42 -0.36
CA GLU A 47 -9.69 -3.31 -1.77
C GLU A 47 -8.65 -3.94 -2.72
N ILE A 48 -7.36 -3.78 -2.38
CA ILE A 48 -6.28 -4.58 -2.97
C ILE A 48 -5.97 -5.72 -2.01
N GLU A 49 -6.24 -6.96 -2.43
CA GLU A 49 -6.22 -8.11 -1.54
C GLU A 49 -4.79 -8.54 -1.22
N THR A 50 -3.89 -8.44 -2.20
CA THR A 50 -2.53 -9.01 -2.11
C THR A 50 -1.44 -7.99 -2.35
N ILE A 51 -0.26 -8.26 -1.79
CA ILE A 51 0.93 -7.43 -2.02
C ILE A 51 1.41 -7.49 -3.48
N ASP A 52 1.19 -8.60 -4.17
CA ASP A 52 1.56 -8.75 -5.58
C ASP A 52 0.66 -7.91 -6.49
N GLU A 53 -0.63 -7.84 -6.19
CA GLU A 53 -1.55 -6.95 -6.88
C GLU A 53 -1.15 -5.49 -6.68
N LEU A 54 -0.82 -5.08 -5.44
CA LEU A 54 -0.29 -3.73 -5.17
C LEU A 54 0.96 -3.45 -6.01
N ARG A 55 1.91 -4.40 -6.03
CA ARG A 55 3.16 -4.25 -6.80
C ARG A 55 2.91 -4.08 -8.28
N VAL A 56 1.98 -4.85 -8.86
CA VAL A 56 1.62 -4.71 -10.28
C VAL A 56 1.06 -3.32 -10.55
N GLN A 57 0.13 -2.83 -9.72
CA GLN A 57 -0.46 -1.50 -9.91
C GLN A 57 0.56 -0.37 -9.74
N ILE A 58 1.47 -0.47 -8.77
CA ILE A 58 2.58 0.49 -8.60
C ILE A 58 3.53 0.46 -9.79
N ASN A 59 3.92 -0.73 -10.27
CA ASN A 59 4.79 -0.84 -11.44
C ASN A 59 4.13 -0.23 -12.67
N LEU A 60 2.83 -0.45 -12.87
CA LEU A 60 2.08 0.15 -13.98
C LEU A 60 2.12 1.68 -13.89
N LEU A 61 1.86 2.24 -12.69
CA LEU A 61 1.86 3.67 -12.44
C LEU A 61 3.19 4.36 -12.81
N TYR A 62 4.32 3.71 -12.56
CA TYR A 62 5.66 4.26 -12.85
C TYR A 62 6.28 3.73 -14.15
N SER A 63 5.55 2.91 -14.91
CA SER A 63 5.99 2.41 -16.23
C SER A 63 5.47 3.23 -17.41
N GLU A 64 4.60 4.22 -17.17
CA GLU A 64 4.10 5.14 -18.20
C GLU A 64 5.04 6.33 -18.49
N ASP A 65 6.35 6.16 -18.29
CA ASP A 65 7.41 7.09 -18.74
C ASP A 65 8.18 6.55 -19.96
#